data_AF-D1PCA3-F1
#
_entry.id   AF-D1PCA3-F1
#
_cell.length_a   1.000
_cell.length_b   1.000
_cell.length_c   1.000
_cell.angle_alpha   90.00
_cell.angle_beta   90.00
_cell.angle_gamma   90.00
#
_symmetry.space_group_name_H-M   'P 1'
#
loop_
_entity.id
_entity.type
_entity.pdbx_description
1 polymer ?
#
loop_
_entity_poly.entity_id
_entity_poly.type
_entity_poly.pdbx_seq_one_letter_code
_entity_poly.pdbx_strand_id
1 'polypeptide(L)' 'MTMEDWAKRIDIVLEAGGDDVLKDAGEVTAEYAKEYAETEFEKYRIIQDRLFRSDFDKFDGNEDLPSLDFKE' A
#
# COMPACT_ATOMS: atom_id res chain seq x y z
N MET A 1 -9.51 7.81 -14.75
CA MET A 1 -9.67 8.23 -13.35
C MET A 1 -8.75 9.42 -13.13
N THR A 2 -9.32 10.54 -12.71
CA THR A 2 -8.58 11.73 -12.29
C THR A 2 -8.29 11.65 -10.79
N MET A 3 -7.43 12.53 -10.27
CA MET A 3 -7.22 12.66 -8.81
C MET A 3 -8.52 13.01 -8.08
N GLU A 4 -9.43 13.75 -8.72
CA GLU A 4 -10.76 14.06 -8.15
C GLU A 4 -11.64 12.81 -8.03
N ASP A 5 -11.60 11.91 -9.03
CA ASP A 5 -12.35 10.65 -8.96
C ASP A 5 -11.83 9.75 -7.83
N TRP A 6 -10.51 9.74 -7.63
CA TRP A 6 -9.85 9.03 -6.55
C TRP A 6 -10.22 9.61 -5.18
N ALA A 7 -10.21 10.93 -5.03
CA ALA A 7 -10.59 11.60 -3.78
C ALA A 7 -12.02 11.21 -3.37
N LYS A 8 -12.99 11.34 -4.27
CA LYS A 8 -14.39 10.96 -4.02
C LYS A 8 -14.54 9.49 -3.62
N ARG A 9 -13.73 8.61 -4.22
CA ARG A 9 -13.77 7.17 -3.89
C ARG A 9 -13.25 6.91 -2.48
N ILE A 10 -12.21 7.62 -2.06
CA ILE A 10 -11.63 7.51 -0.72
C ILE A 10 -12.60 8.07 0.33
N ASP A 11 -13.23 9.20 0.06
CA ASP A 11 -14.22 9.80 0.98
C ASP A 11 -15.35 8.81 1.29
N ILE A 12 -15.88 8.13 0.26
CA ILE A 12 -16.92 7.09 0.43
C ILE A 12 -16.42 5.92 1.29
N VAL A 13 -15.16 5.52 1.15
CA VAL A 13 -14.57 4.42 1.94
C VAL A 13 -14.40 4.82 3.40
N LEU A 14 -13.97 6.05 3.66
CA LEU A 14 -13.81 6.60 5.01
C LEU A 14 -15.16 6.72 5.73
N GLU A 15 -16.17 7.29 5.05
CA GLU A 15 -17.53 7.40 5.59
C GLU A 15 -18.14 6.02 5.89
N ALA A 16 -17.89 5.02 5.04
CA ALA A 16 -18.36 3.65 5.26
C ALA A 16 -17.64 2.95 6.43
N GLY A 17 -16.41 3.35 6.73
CA GLY A 17 -15.62 2.88 7.88
C GLY A 17 -16.01 3.55 9.21
N GLY A 18 -16.81 4.62 9.16
CA GLY A 18 -17.16 5.43 10.33
C GLY A 18 -16.10 6.47 10.71
N ASP A 19 -15.12 6.70 9.84
CA ASP A 19 -14.11 7.73 10.01
C ASP A 19 -14.61 9.06 9.41
N ASP A 20 -14.38 10.16 10.14
CA ASP A 20 -14.77 11.49 9.68
C ASP A 20 -13.87 11.97 8.53
N VAL A 21 -14.48 12.44 7.44
CA VAL A 21 -13.77 13.09 6.35
C VAL A 21 -13.36 14.50 6.78
N LEU A 22 -12.05 14.74 6.87
CA LEU A 22 -11.49 16.03 7.29
C LEU A 22 -11.62 17.06 6.15
N LYS A 23 -12.50 18.06 6.33
CA LYS A 23 -12.81 19.06 5.28
C LYS A 23 -11.77 20.17 5.13
N ASP A 24 -10.93 20.38 6.15
CA ASP A 24 -10.07 21.55 6.27
C ASP A 24 -8.57 21.17 6.33
N ALA A 25 -8.16 20.11 5.61
CA ALA A 25 -6.80 19.55 5.68
C ALA A 25 -5.69 20.47 5.09
N GLY A 26 -6.05 21.68 4.65
CA GLY A 26 -5.15 22.57 3.90
C GLY A 26 -5.02 22.17 2.43
N GLU A 27 -4.42 23.03 1.62
CA GLU A 27 -4.17 22.77 0.20
C GLU A 27 -2.71 22.41 -0.01
N VAL A 28 -2.47 21.30 -0.71
CA VAL A 28 -1.13 20.88 -1.12
C VAL A 28 -1.05 20.97 -2.64
N THR A 29 0.00 21.62 -3.16
CA THR A 29 0.20 21.71 -4.60
C THR A 29 0.55 20.35 -5.19
N ALA A 30 0.16 20.11 -6.44
CA ALA A 30 0.43 18.85 -7.12
C ALA A 30 1.93 18.56 -7.23
N GLU A 31 2.73 19.60 -7.44
CA GLU A 31 4.19 19.50 -7.50
C GLU A 31 4.78 19.03 -6.17
N TYR A 32 4.33 19.61 -5.05
CA TYR A 32 4.81 19.24 -3.72
C TYR A 32 4.37 17.82 -3.35
N ALA A 33 3.12 17.46 -3.62
CA ALA A 33 2.62 16.10 -3.39
C ALA A 33 3.42 15.06 -4.19
N LYS A 34 3.76 15.39 -5.43
CA LYS A 34 4.58 14.53 -6.29
C LYS A 34 6.01 14.38 -5.76
N GLU A 35 6.67 15.49 -5.44
CA GLU A 35 8.04 15.47 -4.90
C GLU A 35 8.11 14.68 -3.58
N TYR A 36 7.12 14.86 -2.70
CA TYR A 36 7.02 14.11 -1.47
C TYR A 36 6.82 12.61 -1.72
N ALA A 37 5.90 12.25 -2.62
CA ALA A 37 5.66 10.85 -2.98
C ALA A 37 6.89 10.18 -3.60
N GLU A 38 7.61 10.87 -4.48
CA GLU A 38 8.85 10.37 -5.10
C GLU A 38 9.96 10.17 -4.05
N THR A 39 10.10 11.12 -3.12
CA THR A 39 11.08 11.06 -2.04
C THR A 39 10.80 9.90 -1.08
N GLU A 40 9.55 9.73 -0.66
CA GLU A 40 9.17 8.60 0.21
C GLU A 40 9.29 7.27 -0.53
N PHE A 41 8.88 7.21 -1.80
CA PHE A 41 9.02 6.00 -2.61
C PHE A 41 10.48 5.52 -2.69
N GLU A 42 11.44 6.42 -2.92
CA GLU A 42 12.85 6.06 -3.00
C GLU A 42 13.39 5.47 -1.68
N LYS A 43 12.95 6.01 -0.53
CA LYS A 43 13.31 5.46 0.79
C LYS A 43 12.80 4.03 0.96
N TYR A 44 11.51 3.81 0.66
CA TYR A 44 10.88 2.51 0.87
C TYR A 44 11.28 1.47 -0.18
N ARG A 45 11.59 1.89 -1.42
CA ARG A 45 12.07 1.00 -2.48
C ARG A 45 13.33 0.26 -2.04
N ILE A 46 14.31 0.96 -1.47
CA ILE A 46 15.57 0.35 -1.01
C ILE A 46 15.31 -0.70 0.08
N ILE A 47 14.39 -0.42 0.99
CA ILE A 47 14.01 -1.35 2.06
C ILE A 47 13.31 -2.57 1.46
N GLN A 48 12.36 -2.36 0.55
CA GLN A 48 11.61 -3.42 -0.11
C GLN A 48 12.53 -4.31 -0.95
N ASP A 49 13.44 -3.73 -1.74
CA ASP A 49 14.39 -4.48 -2.57
C ASP A 49 15.31 -5.34 -1.70
N ARG A 50 15.73 -4.86 -0.54
CA ARG A 50 16.55 -5.63 0.42
C ARG A 50 15.78 -6.77 1.08
N LEU A 51 14.51 -6.55 1.37
CA LEU A 51 13.62 -7.55 1.98
C LEU A 51 12.90 -8.41 0.95
N PHE A 52 13.17 -8.17 -0.35
CA PHE A 52 12.50 -8.88 -1.41
C PHE A 52 12.95 -10.35 -1.38
N ARG A 53 12.00 -11.22 -1.05
CA ARG A 53 12.10 -12.67 -1.27
C ARG A 53 11.13 -13.00 -2.38
N SER A 54 11.66 -13.52 -3.48
CA SER A 54 10.82 -14.05 -4.55
C SER A 54 9.91 -15.13 -3.97
N ASP A 55 8.67 -15.22 -4.44
CA ASP A 55 7.77 -16.29 -4.00
C ASP A 55 8.36 -17.69 -4.35
N PHE A 56 9.26 -17.77 -5.34
CA PHE A 56 10.04 -18.98 -5.61
C PHE A 56 11.10 -19.26 -4.52
N ASP A 57 11.78 -18.23 -4.01
CA ASP A 57 12.75 -18.38 -2.91
C ASP A 57 12.07 -18.78 -1.59
N LYS A 58 10.76 -18.52 -1.48
CA LYS A 58 9.92 -18.98 -0.35
C LYS A 58 9.53 -20.46 -0.48
N PHE A 59 9.52 -21.02 -1.70
CA PHE A 59 9.22 -22.43 -1.93
C PHE A 59 10.41 -23.36 -1.65
N ASP A 60 11.64 -22.87 -1.83
CA ASP A 60 12.87 -23.68 -1.64
C ASP A 60 13.31 -23.82 -0.17
N GLY A 61 12.73 -23.03 0.74
CA GLY A 61 12.97 -23.12 2.18
C GLY A 61 11.76 -23.74 2.89
N ASN A 62 11.90 -24.99 3.38
CA ASN A 62 10.93 -25.75 4.17
C ASN A 62 10.47 -25.05 5.48
N GLU A 63 9.88 -23.87 5.45
CA GLU A 63 9.42 -23.19 6.68
C GLU A 63 7.98 -22.65 6.64
N ASP A 64 7.35 -22.48 5.46
CA ASP A 64 5.99 -21.91 5.37
C ASP A 64 4.99 -22.74 4.55
N LEU A 65 5.24 -24.04 4.35
CA LEU A 65 4.21 -24.92 3.78
C LEU A 65 3.20 -25.27 4.89
N PRO A 66 1.91 -24.88 4.78
CA PRO A 66 0.89 -25.43 5.68
C PRO A 66 0.94 -26.96 5.54
N SER A 67 1.00 -27.67 6.67
CA SER A 67 0.99 -29.13 6.67
C SER A 67 -0.26 -29.60 5.93
N LEU A 68 -0.07 -30.12 4.72
CA LEU A 68 -1.15 -30.71 3.93
C LEU A 68 -1.46 -32.09 4.54
N ASP A 69 -2.17 -32.08 5.66
CA ASP A 69 -2.78 -33.26 6.25
C ASP A 69 -3.96 -33.69 5.36
N PHE A 70 -3.65 -34.35 4.25
CA PHE A 70 -4.65 -35.11 3.51
C PHE A 70 -4.97 -36.37 4.32
N LYS A 71 -6.05 -36.28 5.10
CA LYS A 71 -6.63 -37.43 5.79
C LYS A 71 -7.32 -38.32 4.75
N GLU A 72 -6.82 -39.54 4.60
CA GLU A 72 -7.46 -40.62 3.79
C GLU A 72 -8.91 -40.88 4.24
#